data_AF-A0A3C0YV18-F1
#
_entry.id   AF-A0A3C0YV18-F1
#
_cell.length_a   1.000
_cell.length_b   1.000
_cell.length_c   1.000
_cell.angle_alpha   90.00
_cell.angle_beta   90.00
_cell.angle_gamma   90.00
#
_symmetry.space_group_name_H-M   'P 1'
#
loop_
_entity.id
_entity.type
_entity.pdbx_description
1 polymer ?
#
loop_
_entity_poly.entity_id
_entity_poly.type
_entity_poly.pdbx_seq_one_letter_code
_entity_poly.pdbx_strand_id
1 'polypeptide(L)'
;MPNTHRIIVDGEPMTANEPQSHLDADPGSLLSDLLRRRDVHGTLTLIAQAASHGTLPDHQLAAVVRFLLEREPEGDGRGGPLSLQELELCCELASSVILSPDMAFGVQVSDSAWSMAHRAAYQQLPDGEADGYVPRSLALYRQIAPTQQETARFDFEAAYEEAYGITIDQVWTIGHALWGWCLEHPGESFDAASLATHIGDDGIDAKQVESFLAIMACDYATFRSMLGVPSGSHPHFEPYNINPFRKYPILKLPDGKYLTPILSYLLRRITHGLYYDLIELDRGGFIRLVANSFSVYVGKLLTGQTDVRQLSDRGAWHVNGADATLVIGCITRPFGALSRSTGDRKHLCADLARSGGVADCVKRVREAIAASDAKRVIGLVVAVEDFYLGNGPFIQSVVNEVLEAQGQPPMDADIQLAHVSGLEALSALSTRSDVGLVELLAAKVDHADYRGLELDAYARYQSATLCPGQAPSLRPQVLDDAAATFLGS
;
A
#
# COMPACT_ATOMS: atom_id res chain seq x y z
N MET A 1 -5.14 -31.30 22.81
CA MET A 1 -6.34 -31.29 23.67
C MET A 1 -6.17 -30.23 24.75
N PRO A 2 -7.20 -29.43 25.06
CA PRO A 2 -7.12 -28.28 25.94
C PRO A 2 -7.27 -28.71 27.41
N ASN A 3 -6.51 -28.07 28.31
CA ASN A 3 -6.76 -28.14 29.75
C ASN A 3 -7.65 -26.98 30.17
N THR A 4 -8.94 -27.28 30.27
CA THR A 4 -9.91 -26.63 31.15
C THR A 4 -9.53 -26.81 32.62
N HIS A 5 -9.47 -25.73 33.38
CA HIS A 5 -9.82 -25.76 34.80
C HIS A 5 -10.75 -24.60 35.15
N ARG A 6 -12.00 -24.96 35.45
CA ARG A 6 -12.97 -24.16 36.20
C ARG A 6 -12.60 -24.19 37.68
N ILE A 7 -12.77 -23.08 38.37
CA ILE A 7 -13.18 -23.07 39.78
C ILE A 7 -14.35 -22.10 39.91
N ILE A 8 -15.48 -22.61 40.37
CA ILE A 8 -16.67 -21.88 40.83
C ILE A 8 -16.68 -22.02 42.35
N VAL A 9 -16.92 -20.95 43.11
CA VAL A 9 -17.67 -21.02 44.39
C VAL A 9 -18.49 -19.73 44.58
N ASP A 10 -19.74 -19.99 44.93
CA ASP A 10 -20.93 -19.19 45.23
C ASP A 10 -20.81 -17.89 46.06
N GLY A 11 -21.67 -16.92 45.70
CA GLY A 11 -22.13 -15.79 46.51
C GLY A 11 -23.26 -15.06 45.78
N GLU A 12 -24.41 -14.88 46.43
CA GLU A 12 -25.71 -14.40 45.92
C GLU A 12 -25.70 -13.08 45.10
N PRO A 13 -26.73 -12.84 44.25
CA PRO A 13 -26.68 -11.87 43.16
C PRO A 13 -26.82 -10.45 43.70
N MET A 14 -25.73 -9.68 43.67
CA MET A 14 -25.84 -8.23 43.67
C MET A 14 -26.11 -7.77 42.24
N THR A 15 -27.23 -7.09 42.07
CA THR A 15 -27.68 -6.40 40.86
C THR A 15 -26.53 -5.64 40.19
N ALA A 16 -26.02 -6.22 39.11
CA ALA A 16 -25.17 -5.53 38.16
C ALA A 16 -26.02 -4.51 37.41
N ASN A 17 -25.91 -3.24 37.81
CA ASN A 17 -25.93 -2.16 36.82
C ASN A 17 -24.60 -2.25 36.06
N GLU A 18 -24.53 -3.19 35.11
CA GLU A 18 -23.58 -3.11 34.00
C GLU A 18 -24.23 -2.30 32.86
N PRO A 19 -23.45 -1.50 32.13
CA PRO A 19 -23.95 -0.78 30.97
C PRO A 19 -24.39 -1.81 29.92
N GLN A 20 -25.70 -1.84 29.64
CA GLN A 20 -26.27 -2.59 28.53
C GLN A 20 -25.64 -2.13 27.21
N SER A 21 -25.29 -3.13 26.41
CA SER A 21 -24.74 -3.09 25.05
C SER A 21 -25.19 -1.90 24.19
N HIS A 22 -24.23 -1.08 23.75
CA HIS A 22 -24.42 -0.08 22.70
C HIS A 22 -24.54 -0.68 21.27
N LEU A 23 -24.82 -1.98 21.15
CA LEU A 23 -24.67 -2.75 19.90
C LEU A 23 -25.96 -2.90 19.05
N ASP A 24 -27.08 -2.26 19.41
CA ASP A 24 -28.31 -2.31 18.60
C ASP A 24 -28.37 -1.25 17.48
N ALA A 25 -27.39 -0.34 17.40
CA ALA A 25 -27.38 0.74 16.42
C ALA A 25 -26.40 0.48 15.27
N ASP A 26 -26.80 0.84 14.04
CA ASP A 26 -25.94 0.80 12.86
C ASP A 26 -24.67 1.64 13.07
N PRO A 27 -23.45 1.04 13.00
CA PRO A 27 -22.20 1.75 13.17
C PRO A 27 -22.04 2.96 12.24
N GLY A 28 -22.60 2.88 11.02
CA GLY A 28 -22.61 3.99 10.07
C GLY A 28 -23.40 5.18 10.58
N SER A 29 -24.61 4.94 11.09
CA SER A 29 -25.45 5.96 11.72
C SER A 29 -24.75 6.63 12.91
N LEU A 30 -24.17 5.86 13.83
CA LEU A 30 -23.49 6.39 15.01
C LEU A 30 -22.28 7.26 14.66
N LEU A 31 -21.39 6.76 13.77
CA LEU A 31 -20.25 7.53 13.28
C LEU A 31 -20.71 8.84 12.67
N SER A 32 -21.81 8.78 11.92
CA SER A 32 -22.35 9.94 11.25
C SER A 32 -22.96 10.99 12.16
N ASP A 33 -23.53 10.58 13.28
CA ASP A 33 -24.04 11.49 14.30
C ASP A 33 -22.89 12.15 15.07
N LEU A 34 -21.81 11.41 15.37
CA LEU A 34 -20.63 11.93 16.07
C LEU A 34 -19.89 13.00 15.27
N LEU A 35 -19.74 12.81 13.96
CA LEU A 35 -19.03 13.74 13.07
C LEU A 35 -19.88 14.95 12.65
N ARG A 36 -21.20 14.91 12.88
CA ARG A 36 -22.12 15.96 12.43
C ARG A 36 -21.86 17.28 13.17
N ARG A 37 -21.71 18.38 12.41
CA ARG A 37 -21.59 19.77 12.93
C ARG A 37 -20.38 20.02 13.84
N ARG A 38 -19.29 19.27 13.68
CA ARG A 38 -18.01 19.48 14.39
C ARG A 38 -17.19 20.61 13.77
N ASP A 39 -16.30 21.19 14.58
CA ASP A 39 -15.18 22.00 14.07
C ASP A 39 -14.23 21.10 13.27
N VAL A 40 -14.30 21.23 11.94
CA VAL A 40 -13.50 20.43 11.01
C VAL A 40 -12.02 20.75 11.17
N HIS A 41 -11.65 22.02 11.30
CA HIS A 41 -10.24 22.41 11.41
C HIS A 41 -9.64 21.87 12.70
N GLY A 42 -10.28 22.14 13.84
CA GLY A 42 -9.81 21.63 15.12
C GLY A 42 -9.79 20.09 15.18
N THR A 43 -10.73 19.42 14.52
CA THR A 43 -10.73 17.95 14.44
C THR A 43 -9.58 17.41 13.58
N LEU A 44 -9.28 18.05 12.43
CA LEU A 44 -8.13 17.67 11.60
C LEU A 44 -6.81 17.91 12.34
N THR A 45 -6.71 19.00 13.11
CA THR A 45 -5.56 19.26 13.99
C THR A 45 -5.38 18.15 15.02
N LEU A 46 -6.45 17.72 15.71
CA LEU A 46 -6.37 16.60 16.65
C LEU A 46 -5.95 15.29 15.96
N ILE A 47 -6.46 15.03 14.76
CA ILE A 47 -6.09 13.85 13.99
C ILE A 47 -4.61 13.87 13.62
N ALA A 48 -4.09 15.01 13.16
CA ALA A 48 -2.66 15.17 12.85
C ALA A 48 -1.79 14.94 14.10
N GLN A 49 -2.24 15.39 15.27
CA GLN A 49 -1.58 15.11 16.55
C GLN A 49 -1.61 13.62 16.91
N ALA A 50 -2.76 12.96 16.77
CA ALA A 50 -2.88 11.52 17.02
C ALA A 50 -2.00 10.69 16.07
N ALA A 51 -1.93 11.07 14.80
CA ALA A 51 -1.07 10.43 13.80
C ALA A 51 0.42 10.61 14.15
N SER A 52 0.85 11.84 14.45
CA SER A 52 2.25 12.14 14.79
C SER A 52 2.73 11.45 16.06
N HIS A 53 1.85 11.23 17.05
CA HIS A 53 2.18 10.53 18.28
C HIS A 53 2.02 9.01 18.20
N GLY A 54 1.53 8.48 17.07
CA GLY A 54 1.24 7.06 16.91
C GLY A 54 0.16 6.54 17.87
N THR A 55 -0.71 7.42 18.36
CA THR A 55 -1.78 7.08 19.31
C THR A 55 -2.82 6.16 18.66
N LEU A 56 -3.09 6.38 17.37
CA LEU A 56 -4.03 5.63 16.57
C LEU A 56 -3.43 5.28 15.21
N PRO A 57 -3.81 4.14 14.60
CA PRO A 57 -3.35 3.76 13.27
C PRO A 57 -3.78 4.75 12.18
N ASP A 58 -2.84 5.13 11.31
CA ASP A 58 -3.05 6.10 10.22
C ASP A 58 -4.22 5.74 9.30
N HIS A 59 -4.45 4.46 9.01
CA HIS A 59 -5.57 4.03 8.16
C HIS A 59 -6.94 4.29 8.78
N GLN A 60 -7.05 4.19 10.11
CA GLN A 60 -8.29 4.48 10.83
C GLN A 60 -8.54 5.99 10.84
N LEU A 61 -7.48 6.76 11.14
CA LEU A 61 -7.51 8.21 11.06
C LEU A 61 -7.90 8.67 9.64
N ALA A 62 -7.34 8.04 8.61
CA ALA A 62 -7.66 8.33 7.22
C ALA A 62 -9.13 8.08 6.88
N ALA A 63 -9.71 7.01 7.40
CA ALA A 63 -11.14 6.74 7.26
C ALA A 63 -11.98 7.82 7.95
N VAL A 64 -11.63 8.20 9.19
CA VAL A 64 -12.34 9.25 9.93
C VAL A 64 -12.25 10.61 9.21
N VAL A 65 -11.06 11.01 8.78
CA VAL A 65 -10.84 12.25 8.01
C VAL A 65 -11.72 12.26 6.75
N ARG A 66 -11.76 11.14 6.02
CA ARG A 66 -12.61 11.01 4.83
C ARG A 66 -14.08 11.24 5.18
N PHE A 67 -14.62 10.54 6.18
CA PHE A 67 -16.01 10.69 6.59
C PHE A 67 -16.35 12.10 7.09
N LEU A 68 -15.40 12.75 7.78
CA LEU A 68 -15.53 14.11 8.26
C LEU A 68 -15.67 15.10 7.08
N LEU A 69 -14.81 14.98 6.06
CA LEU A 69 -14.79 15.89 4.91
C LEU A 69 -15.90 15.64 3.88
N GLU A 70 -16.48 14.44 3.86
CA GLU A 70 -17.59 14.12 2.96
C GLU A 70 -18.88 14.90 3.30
N ARG A 71 -19.15 15.11 4.59
CA ARG A 71 -20.49 15.42 5.13
C ARG A 71 -20.97 16.88 5.06
N GLU A 72 -20.34 17.70 4.22
CA GLU A 72 -20.50 19.16 4.11
C GLU A 72 -20.37 19.99 5.40
N PRO A 73 -19.61 21.09 5.34
CA PRO A 73 -19.81 22.20 6.26
C PRO A 73 -20.90 23.12 5.68
N GLU A 74 -22.18 22.77 5.78
CA GLU A 74 -23.28 23.71 5.47
C GLU A 74 -23.40 24.86 6.51
N GLY A 75 -22.48 24.92 7.46
CA GLY A 75 -22.31 26.06 8.34
C GLY A 75 -21.03 25.92 9.17
N ASP A 76 -20.61 27.04 9.75
CA ASP A 76 -19.58 27.13 10.77
C ASP A 76 -19.93 26.10 11.85
N GLY A 77 -19.14 25.03 11.96
CA GLY A 77 -19.36 23.95 12.93
C GLY A 77 -19.62 24.55 14.31
N ARG A 78 -20.81 24.29 14.88
CA ARG A 78 -21.21 24.89 16.16
C ARG A 78 -20.70 24.09 17.36
N GLY A 79 -20.18 22.88 17.14
CA GLY A 79 -19.55 22.04 18.16
C GLY A 79 -18.03 22.22 18.20
N GLY A 80 -17.42 21.89 19.33
CA GLY A 80 -15.96 21.81 19.44
C GLY A 80 -15.35 20.69 18.58
N PRO A 81 -14.01 20.62 18.49
CA PRO A 81 -13.33 19.49 17.88
C PRO A 81 -13.70 18.18 18.59
N LEU A 82 -13.44 17.04 17.94
CA LEU A 82 -13.51 15.75 18.63
C LEU A 82 -12.59 15.77 19.87
N SER A 83 -13.01 15.11 20.94
CA SER A 83 -12.10 14.68 21.99
C SER A 83 -11.34 13.43 21.56
N LEU A 84 -10.22 13.10 22.24
CA LEU A 84 -9.45 11.89 21.94
C LEU A 84 -10.31 10.62 22.07
N GLN A 85 -11.16 10.54 23.10
CA GLN A 85 -12.08 9.41 23.30
C GLN A 85 -13.12 9.29 22.18
N GLU A 86 -13.66 10.41 21.70
CA GLU A 86 -14.57 10.40 20.56
C GLU A 86 -13.85 10.01 19.27
N LEU A 87 -12.58 10.39 19.10
CA LEU A 87 -11.76 10.00 17.96
C LEU A 87 -11.46 8.50 17.95
N GLU A 88 -11.09 7.92 19.10
CA GLU A 88 -10.91 6.47 19.28
C GLU A 88 -12.19 5.71 18.89
N LEU A 89 -13.34 6.15 19.42
CA LEU A 89 -14.64 5.57 19.06
C LEU A 89 -14.95 5.71 17.57
N CYS A 90 -14.67 6.87 16.97
CA CYS A 90 -14.85 7.06 15.53
C CYS A 90 -13.97 6.11 14.71
N CYS A 91 -12.74 5.84 15.15
CA CYS A 91 -11.82 4.91 14.50
C CYS A 91 -12.31 3.46 14.56
N GLU A 92 -12.85 3.04 15.71
CA GLU A 92 -13.49 1.72 15.89
C GLU A 92 -14.72 1.56 14.99
N LEU A 93 -15.60 2.57 14.96
CA LEU A 93 -16.80 2.58 14.12
C LEU A 93 -16.43 2.58 12.63
N ALA A 94 -15.45 3.40 12.22
CA ALA A 94 -14.96 3.43 10.84
C ALA A 94 -14.36 2.09 10.40
N SER A 95 -13.58 1.44 11.28
CA SER A 95 -13.05 0.10 11.03
C SER A 95 -14.17 -0.92 10.88
N SER A 96 -15.19 -0.85 11.75
CA SER A 96 -16.34 -1.75 11.72
C SER A 96 -17.15 -1.60 10.43
N VAL A 97 -17.37 -0.37 9.94
CA VAL A 97 -18.03 -0.09 8.65
C VAL A 97 -17.25 -0.68 7.47
N ILE A 98 -15.91 -0.63 7.51
CA ILE A 98 -15.06 -1.17 6.44
C ILE A 98 -15.02 -2.70 6.46
N LEU A 99 -15.12 -3.32 7.66
CA LEU A 99 -14.89 -4.75 7.91
C LEU A 99 -16.16 -5.60 8.11
N SER A 100 -17.36 -5.03 8.22
CA SER A 100 -18.60 -5.79 8.54
C SER A 100 -19.68 -5.68 7.45
N PRO A 101 -19.68 -6.54 6.42
CA PRO A 101 -20.70 -6.53 5.36
C PRO A 101 -22.00 -7.20 5.83
N ASP A 102 -21.92 -8.13 6.79
CA ASP A 102 -23.05 -8.90 7.31
C ASP A 102 -24.04 -8.01 8.10
N MET A 103 -23.54 -6.97 8.77
CA MET A 103 -24.34 -5.96 9.48
C MET A 103 -25.05 -4.99 8.53
N ALA A 104 -24.50 -4.75 7.33
CA ALA A 104 -25.09 -3.86 6.34
C ALA A 104 -26.02 -4.57 5.34
N PHE A 105 -25.84 -5.88 5.11
CA PHE A 105 -26.51 -6.60 4.01
C PHE A 105 -27.06 -8.00 4.33
N GLY A 106 -26.78 -8.60 5.48
CA GLY A 106 -27.45 -9.82 5.95
C GLY A 106 -27.25 -11.11 5.13
N VAL A 107 -26.08 -11.33 4.50
CA VAL A 107 -25.82 -12.53 3.67
C VAL A 107 -24.54 -13.26 4.11
N GLN A 108 -24.59 -14.60 4.20
CA GLN A 108 -23.43 -15.43 4.54
C GLN A 108 -22.27 -15.35 3.52
N VAL A 109 -21.06 -15.26 4.09
CA VAL A 109 -19.70 -15.28 3.53
C VAL A 109 -19.53 -16.28 2.36
N SER A 110 -19.67 -15.82 1.11
CA SER A 110 -19.52 -16.67 -0.08
C SER A 110 -18.62 -16.11 -1.20
N ASP A 111 -18.48 -14.79 -1.35
CA ASP A 111 -17.49 -14.13 -2.23
C ASP A 111 -17.35 -12.64 -1.85
N SER A 112 -18.44 -12.03 -1.38
CA SER A 112 -18.49 -10.63 -0.93
C SER A 112 -17.54 -10.32 0.23
N ALA A 113 -17.33 -11.26 1.15
CA ALA A 113 -16.41 -11.07 2.27
C ALA A 113 -14.94 -11.04 1.82
N TRP A 114 -14.57 -11.81 0.80
CA TRP A 114 -13.21 -11.77 0.24
C TRP A 114 -12.99 -10.55 -0.65
N SER A 115 -13.99 -10.15 -1.43
CA SER A 115 -13.95 -8.88 -2.17
C SER A 115 -13.84 -7.69 -1.21
N MET A 116 -14.54 -7.73 -0.07
CA MET A 116 -14.39 -6.73 0.98
C MET A 116 -13.02 -6.80 1.67
N ALA A 117 -12.50 -7.98 2.01
CA ALA A 117 -11.17 -8.12 2.58
C ALA A 117 -10.10 -7.59 1.62
N HIS A 118 -10.26 -7.83 0.31
CA HIS A 118 -9.43 -7.24 -0.73
C HIS A 118 -9.56 -5.72 -0.76
N ARG A 119 -10.77 -5.17 -0.80
CA ARG A 119 -11.01 -3.72 -0.73
C ARG A 119 -10.39 -3.08 0.52
N ALA A 120 -10.67 -3.64 1.70
CA ALA A 120 -10.14 -3.18 2.98
C ALA A 120 -8.62 -3.25 2.99
N ALA A 121 -8.04 -4.33 2.43
CA ALA A 121 -6.61 -4.44 2.24
C ALA A 121 -6.06 -3.26 1.43
N TYR A 122 -6.64 -2.93 0.28
CA TYR A 122 -6.20 -1.77 -0.51
C TYR A 122 -6.55 -0.42 0.10
N GLN A 123 -7.55 -0.31 0.97
CA GLN A 123 -7.93 0.94 1.62
C GLN A 123 -7.14 1.22 2.91
N GLN A 124 -6.72 0.18 3.64
CA GLN A 124 -6.16 0.28 5.00
C GLN A 124 -4.72 -0.20 5.13
N LEU A 125 -4.30 -1.25 4.40
CA LEU A 125 -2.94 -1.79 4.50
C LEU A 125 -1.83 -0.96 3.85
N PRO A 126 -2.07 -0.05 2.88
CA PRO A 126 -0.98 0.70 2.28
C PRO A 126 -0.31 1.70 3.24
N ASP A 127 -0.81 1.79 4.47
CA ASP A 127 -0.36 2.69 5.52
C ASP A 127 0.55 1.97 6.55
N GLY A 128 0.63 0.64 6.49
CA GLY A 128 1.56 -0.18 7.31
C GLY A 128 2.92 -0.42 6.65
N GLU A 129 3.10 0.01 5.39
CA GLU A 129 4.34 -0.18 4.59
C GLU A 129 5.19 1.11 4.49
N ALA A 130 4.88 2.16 5.26
CA ALA A 130 5.54 3.48 5.19
C ALA A 130 7.08 3.41 5.18
N ASP A 131 7.66 2.50 5.97
CA ASP A 131 9.11 2.35 6.12
C ASP A 131 9.82 1.82 4.86
N GLY A 132 9.10 1.08 4.01
CA GLY A 132 9.65 0.48 2.77
C GLY A 132 9.54 1.38 1.54
N TYR A 133 8.54 2.28 1.49
CA TYR A 133 8.25 3.04 0.28
C TYR A 133 9.34 4.05 -0.09
N VAL A 134 9.87 4.77 0.91
CA VAL A 134 10.94 5.76 0.71
C VAL A 134 12.20 5.09 0.15
N PRO A 135 12.85 4.15 0.86
CA PRO A 135 14.08 3.56 0.35
C PRO A 135 13.88 2.78 -0.96
N ARG A 136 12.72 2.14 -1.17
CA ARG A 136 12.41 1.46 -2.42
C ARG A 136 12.30 2.43 -3.58
N SER A 137 11.67 3.58 -3.37
CA SER A 137 11.52 4.61 -4.40
C SER A 137 12.86 5.27 -4.71
N LEU A 138 13.71 5.52 -3.70
CA LEU A 138 15.11 5.96 -3.91
C LEU A 138 15.88 4.93 -4.76
N ALA A 139 15.79 3.64 -4.40
CA ALA A 139 16.46 2.57 -5.14
C ALA A 139 15.97 2.48 -6.59
N LEU A 140 14.66 2.47 -6.81
CA LEU A 140 14.06 2.35 -8.14
C LEU A 140 14.29 3.59 -9.01
N TYR A 141 13.93 4.78 -8.51
CA TYR A 141 13.83 5.99 -9.34
C TYR A 141 15.11 6.82 -9.36
N ARG A 142 15.98 6.76 -8.35
CA ARG A 142 17.23 7.53 -8.35
C ARG A 142 18.46 6.70 -8.57
N GLN A 143 18.51 5.50 -7.99
CA GLN A 143 19.69 4.66 -8.15
C GLN A 143 19.67 3.87 -9.46
N ILE A 144 18.50 3.34 -9.87
CA ILE A 144 18.39 2.40 -10.99
C ILE A 144 17.86 3.09 -12.25
N ALA A 145 16.71 3.76 -12.19
CA ALA A 145 16.03 4.30 -13.37
C ALA A 145 16.88 5.22 -14.23
N PRO A 146 17.77 6.09 -13.70
CA PRO A 146 18.64 6.92 -14.54
C PRO A 146 19.53 6.09 -15.48
N THR A 147 19.97 4.90 -15.06
CA THR A 147 20.76 3.99 -15.89
C THR A 147 19.95 3.30 -17.00
N GLN A 148 18.62 3.44 -16.99
CA GLN A 148 17.70 2.77 -17.91
C GLN A 148 17.01 3.73 -18.89
N GLN A 149 17.23 5.05 -18.76
CA GLN A 149 16.56 6.09 -19.56
C GLN A 149 16.81 5.93 -21.06
N GLU A 150 18.06 5.69 -21.48
CA GLU A 150 18.42 5.52 -22.89
C GLU A 150 17.70 4.31 -23.52
N THR A 151 17.74 3.17 -22.84
CA THR A 151 17.07 1.93 -23.26
C THR A 151 15.55 2.09 -23.31
N ALA A 152 14.98 2.81 -22.33
CA ALA A 152 13.54 3.08 -22.26
C ALA A 152 13.08 4.14 -23.27
N ARG A 153 14.00 4.99 -23.75
CA ARG A 153 13.76 6.20 -24.53
C ARG A 153 12.81 7.16 -23.81
N PHE A 154 13.05 7.34 -22.51
CA PHE A 154 12.25 8.23 -21.67
C PHE A 154 13.14 8.92 -20.65
N ASP A 155 13.40 10.20 -20.89
CA ASP A 155 14.04 11.09 -19.91
C ASP A 155 12.96 11.61 -18.95
N PHE A 156 12.73 10.81 -17.91
CA PHE A 156 11.65 11.06 -16.96
C PHE A 156 11.92 12.27 -16.06
N GLU A 157 13.19 12.66 -15.87
CA GLU A 157 13.57 13.83 -15.08
C GLU A 157 13.20 15.10 -15.83
N ALA A 158 13.65 15.22 -17.09
CA ALA A 158 13.32 16.37 -17.93
C ALA A 158 11.81 16.48 -18.19
N ALA A 159 11.14 15.34 -18.44
CA ALA A 159 9.69 15.32 -18.63
C ALA A 159 8.92 15.79 -17.38
N TYR A 160 9.36 15.40 -16.19
CA TYR A 160 8.74 15.81 -14.94
C TYR A 160 8.96 17.31 -14.68
N GLU A 161 10.19 17.79 -14.86
CA GLU A 161 10.51 19.21 -14.68
C GLU A 161 9.76 20.10 -15.68
N GLU A 162 9.65 19.69 -16.96
CA GLU A 162 8.88 20.42 -17.97
C GLU A 162 7.39 20.49 -17.61
N ALA A 163 6.82 19.39 -17.11
CA ALA A 163 5.39 19.30 -16.81
C ALA A 163 5.01 20.06 -15.54
N TYR A 164 5.85 20.02 -14.50
CA TYR A 164 5.51 20.49 -13.16
C TYR A 164 6.31 21.72 -12.71
N GLY A 165 7.32 22.14 -13.49
CA GLY A 165 8.17 23.28 -13.16
C GLY A 165 9.02 23.07 -11.90
N ILE A 166 9.22 21.82 -11.50
CA ILE A 166 9.98 21.40 -10.33
C ILE A 166 10.61 20.03 -10.61
N THR A 167 11.83 19.81 -10.12
CA THR A 167 12.52 18.51 -10.27
C THR A 167 12.02 17.48 -9.25
N ILE A 168 12.24 16.20 -9.53
CA ILE A 168 11.89 15.11 -8.61
C ILE A 168 12.67 15.24 -7.28
N ASP A 169 13.94 15.63 -7.34
CA ASP A 169 14.77 15.85 -6.14
C ASP A 169 14.21 16.97 -5.26
N GLN A 170 13.76 18.08 -5.86
CA GLN A 170 13.13 19.17 -5.12
C GLN A 170 11.81 18.72 -4.49
N VAL A 171 11.00 17.92 -5.19
CA VAL A 171 9.76 17.35 -4.62
C VAL A 171 10.05 16.50 -3.39
N TRP A 172 11.08 15.65 -3.44
CA TRP A 172 11.47 14.83 -2.30
C TRP A 172 12.05 15.65 -1.17
N THR A 173 12.90 16.62 -1.46
CA THR A 173 13.50 17.51 -0.46
C THR A 173 12.42 18.30 0.28
N ILE A 174 11.50 18.94 -0.44
CA ILE A 174 10.37 19.68 0.14
C ILE A 174 9.47 18.73 0.93
N GLY A 175 9.13 17.56 0.36
CA GLY A 175 8.26 16.58 1.00
C GLY A 175 8.83 16.01 2.30
N HIS A 176 10.12 15.67 2.32
CA HIS A 176 10.81 15.18 3.52
C HIS A 176 10.98 16.27 4.59
N ALA A 177 11.33 17.49 4.18
CA ALA A 177 11.43 18.62 5.10
C ALA A 177 10.07 18.95 5.73
N LEU A 178 9.00 18.98 4.92
CA LEU A 178 7.64 19.17 5.43
C LEU A 178 7.23 18.03 6.36
N TRP A 179 7.59 16.79 6.03
CA TRP A 179 7.32 15.64 6.90
C TRP A 179 8.00 15.79 8.27
N GLY A 180 9.28 16.15 8.29
CA GLY A 180 10.03 16.43 9.52
C GLY A 180 9.43 17.57 10.32
N TRP A 181 9.08 18.68 9.65
CA TRP A 181 8.41 19.81 10.29
C TRP A 181 7.08 19.40 10.92
N CYS A 182 6.25 18.61 10.23
CA CYS A 182 4.97 18.14 10.77
C CYS A 182 5.12 17.23 12.00
N LEU A 183 6.24 16.51 12.15
CA LEU A 183 6.53 15.74 13.36
C LEU A 183 6.86 16.64 14.56
N GLU A 184 7.57 17.74 14.32
CA GLU A 184 7.92 18.73 15.35
C GLU A 184 6.73 19.64 15.71
N HIS A 185 5.83 19.86 14.75
CA HIS A 185 4.71 20.79 14.82
C HIS A 185 3.36 20.12 14.48
N PRO A 186 2.94 19.09 15.23
CA PRO A 186 1.79 18.28 14.87
C PRO A 186 0.48 19.07 14.87
N GLY A 187 -0.18 19.10 13.71
CA GLY A 187 -1.45 19.78 13.50
C GLY A 187 -1.37 21.30 13.31
N GLU A 188 -0.15 21.86 13.27
CA GLU A 188 0.05 23.25 12.87
C GLU A 188 -0.14 23.42 11.36
N SER A 189 -0.72 24.56 10.96
CA SER A 189 -0.88 24.93 9.55
C SER A 189 0.26 25.84 9.09
N PHE A 190 0.64 25.73 7.82
CA PHE A 190 1.77 26.44 7.24
C PHE A 190 1.39 27.17 5.94
N ASP A 191 2.25 28.07 5.47
CA ASP A 191 2.16 28.67 4.14
C ASP A 191 3.45 28.39 3.33
N ALA A 192 3.43 28.74 2.04
CA ALA A 192 4.55 28.47 1.15
C ALA A 192 5.83 29.20 1.58
N ALA A 193 5.71 30.42 2.11
CA ALA A 193 6.85 31.23 2.52
C ALA A 193 7.49 30.71 3.82
N SER A 194 6.66 30.29 4.79
CA SER A 194 7.14 29.68 6.03
C SER A 194 7.84 28.36 5.76
N LEU A 195 7.30 27.53 4.85
CA LEU A 195 7.91 26.26 4.49
C LEU A 195 9.23 26.45 3.72
N ALA A 196 9.28 27.36 2.75
CA ALA A 196 10.52 27.68 2.03
C ALA A 196 11.63 28.15 2.99
N THR A 197 11.28 28.99 3.97
CA THR A 197 12.21 29.47 5.00
C THR A 197 12.71 28.34 5.90
N HIS A 198 11.84 27.38 6.26
CA HIS A 198 12.22 26.23 7.06
C HIS A 198 13.18 25.29 6.33
N ILE A 199 12.94 25.05 5.04
CA ILE A 199 13.80 24.19 4.21
C ILE A 199 15.22 24.76 4.11
N GLY A 200 15.34 26.05 3.83
CA GLY A 200 16.62 26.77 3.89
C GLY A 200 17.70 26.26 2.92
N ASP A 201 17.30 25.58 1.82
CA ASP A 201 18.21 24.93 0.88
C ASP A 201 18.45 25.76 -0.40
N ASP A 202 19.68 25.70 -0.92
CA ASP A 202 20.11 26.46 -2.09
C ASP A 202 19.43 25.90 -3.36
N GLY A 203 18.34 26.53 -3.79
CA GLY A 203 17.57 26.13 -4.98
C GLY A 203 16.10 25.77 -4.70
N ILE A 204 15.64 25.91 -3.45
CA ILE A 204 14.22 25.81 -3.09
C ILE A 204 13.79 27.18 -2.53
N ASP A 205 13.08 27.95 -3.35
CA ASP A 205 12.42 29.18 -2.92
C ASP A 205 10.88 29.00 -2.89
N ALA A 206 10.16 30.10 -2.59
CA ALA A 206 8.70 30.09 -2.52
C ALA A 206 8.05 29.58 -3.81
N LYS A 207 8.65 29.81 -4.99
CA LYS A 207 8.15 29.31 -6.28
C LYS A 207 8.22 27.79 -6.37
N GLN A 208 9.33 27.17 -5.95
CA GLN A 208 9.42 25.71 -5.93
C GLN A 208 8.43 25.11 -4.92
N VAL A 209 8.26 25.74 -3.76
CA VAL A 209 7.26 25.30 -2.78
C VAL A 209 5.84 25.44 -3.33
N GLU A 210 5.52 26.50 -4.06
CA GLU A 210 4.23 26.65 -4.74
C GLU A 210 4.01 25.57 -5.81
N SER A 211 5.02 25.27 -6.63
CA SER A 211 4.95 24.15 -7.59
C SER A 211 4.69 22.81 -6.90
N PHE A 212 5.39 22.54 -5.79
CA PHE A 212 5.15 21.35 -4.98
C PHE A 212 3.70 21.31 -4.44
N LEU A 213 3.22 22.40 -3.84
CA LEU A 213 1.86 22.47 -3.30
C LEU A 213 0.79 22.33 -4.39
N ALA A 214 1.04 22.79 -5.62
CA ALA A 214 0.13 22.61 -6.75
C ALA A 214 -0.05 21.12 -7.13
N ILE A 215 0.95 20.28 -6.87
CA ILE A 215 0.93 18.84 -7.14
C ILE A 215 0.33 18.06 -5.96
N MET A 216 0.59 18.52 -4.73
CA MET A 216 0.36 17.76 -3.50
C MET A 216 -0.88 18.19 -2.71
N ALA A 217 -1.40 19.40 -2.95
CA ALA A 217 -2.52 19.94 -2.20
C ALA A 217 -3.82 19.98 -3.01
N CYS A 218 -4.93 19.84 -2.30
CA CYS A 218 -6.26 20.14 -2.83
C CYS A 218 -7.08 20.95 -1.81
N ASP A 219 -8.10 21.66 -2.26
CA ASP A 219 -9.08 22.29 -1.37
C ASP A 219 -10.25 21.34 -1.04
N TYR A 220 -11.13 21.77 -0.12
CA TYR A 220 -12.30 21.00 0.28
C TYR A 220 -13.24 20.64 -0.88
N ALA A 221 -13.43 21.56 -1.84
CA ALA A 221 -14.32 21.34 -2.97
C ALA A 221 -13.77 20.26 -3.90
N THR A 222 -12.47 20.33 -4.20
CA THR A 222 -11.75 19.35 -5.00
C THR A 222 -11.75 17.99 -4.30
N PHE A 223 -11.41 17.94 -3.01
CA PHE A 223 -11.44 16.71 -2.22
C PHE A 223 -12.80 16.01 -2.33
N ARG A 224 -13.88 16.76 -2.13
CA ARG A 224 -15.25 16.23 -2.20
C ARG A 224 -15.64 15.78 -3.60
N SER A 225 -15.23 16.51 -4.64
CA SER A 225 -15.48 16.10 -6.02
C SER A 225 -14.86 14.74 -6.35
N MET A 226 -13.73 14.41 -5.72
CA MET A 226 -13.02 13.14 -5.91
C MET A 226 -13.60 11.96 -5.13
N LEU A 227 -14.41 12.23 -4.10
CA LEU A 227 -15.13 11.19 -3.37
C LEU A 227 -16.24 10.56 -4.22
N GLY A 228 -16.78 11.31 -5.19
CA GLY A 228 -17.82 10.83 -6.09
C GLY A 228 -17.26 9.93 -7.20
N VAL A 229 -17.64 8.65 -7.19
CA VAL A 229 -17.66 7.85 -8.42
C VAL A 229 -19.12 7.75 -8.88
N PRO A 230 -19.43 7.90 -10.18
CA PRO A 230 -20.71 7.45 -10.69
C PRO A 230 -20.73 5.93 -10.54
N SER A 231 -21.44 5.42 -9.52
CA SER A 231 -21.76 4.00 -9.45
C SER A 231 -22.65 3.68 -10.66
N GLY A 232 -22.03 3.17 -11.72
CA GLY A 232 -22.75 2.53 -12.80
C GLY A 232 -23.51 1.33 -12.22
N SER A 233 -24.79 1.53 -11.88
CA SER A 233 -25.84 0.51 -11.85
C SER A 233 -25.66 -0.75 -10.98
N HIS A 234 -24.79 -0.78 -9.97
CA HIS A 234 -24.70 -1.94 -9.08
C HIS A 234 -25.01 -1.59 -7.61
N PRO A 235 -26.21 -1.94 -7.11
CA PRO A 235 -26.69 -1.56 -5.77
C PRO A 235 -25.93 -2.19 -4.59
N HIS A 236 -24.93 -3.04 -4.84
CA HIS A 236 -24.13 -3.73 -3.83
C HIS A 236 -22.68 -3.25 -3.75
N PHE A 237 -22.31 -2.21 -4.50
CA PHE A 237 -20.97 -1.63 -4.45
C PHE A 237 -21.02 -0.26 -3.79
N GLU A 238 -20.03 0.00 -2.93
CA GLU A 238 -19.85 1.32 -2.33
C GLU A 238 -19.63 2.38 -3.43
N PRO A 239 -20.28 3.56 -3.36
CA PRO A 239 -20.15 4.64 -4.34
C PRO A 239 -18.81 5.40 -4.26
N TYR A 240 -17.83 4.87 -3.53
CA TYR A 240 -16.79 5.65 -2.88
C TYR A 240 -15.39 5.32 -3.41
N ASN A 241 -14.67 6.37 -3.82
CA ASN A 241 -13.32 6.27 -4.40
C ASN A 241 -12.24 5.88 -3.35
N ILE A 242 -11.02 5.59 -3.81
CA ILE A 242 -9.81 5.60 -2.97
C ILE A 242 -9.74 6.94 -2.22
N ASN A 243 -9.31 6.95 -0.96
CA ASN A 243 -9.20 8.18 -0.17
C ASN A 243 -8.41 9.25 -0.95
N PRO A 244 -9.01 10.42 -1.27
CA PRO A 244 -8.36 11.43 -2.11
C PRO A 244 -7.02 11.93 -1.54
N PHE A 245 -6.80 11.82 -0.22
CA PHE A 245 -5.51 12.16 0.39
C PHE A 245 -4.34 11.32 -0.14
N ARG A 246 -4.60 10.15 -0.77
CA ARG A 246 -3.54 9.40 -1.45
C ARG A 246 -3.00 10.10 -2.69
N LYS A 247 -3.82 10.94 -3.33
CA LYS A 247 -3.40 11.80 -4.45
C LYS A 247 -2.96 13.17 -3.95
N TYR A 248 -3.69 13.74 -3.01
CA TYR A 248 -3.46 15.08 -2.47
C TYR A 248 -3.35 15.04 -0.95
N PRO A 249 -2.19 14.67 -0.38
CA PRO A 249 -2.01 14.49 1.06
C PRO A 249 -2.16 15.79 1.87
N ILE A 250 -2.13 16.94 1.21
CA ILE A 250 -2.22 18.26 1.83
C ILE A 250 -3.59 18.87 1.55
N LEU A 251 -4.22 19.42 2.59
CA LEU A 251 -5.47 20.16 2.46
C LEU A 251 -5.20 21.66 2.50
N LYS A 252 -5.71 22.40 1.51
CA LYS A 252 -5.75 23.85 1.53
C LYS A 252 -6.96 24.33 2.32
N LEU A 253 -6.68 25.10 3.38
CA LEU A 253 -7.65 25.66 4.30
C LEU A 253 -8.29 26.95 3.72
N PRO A 254 -9.47 27.37 4.22
CA PRO A 254 -10.17 28.56 3.69
C PRO A 254 -9.39 29.87 3.88
N ASP A 255 -8.51 29.93 4.88
CA ASP A 255 -7.62 31.06 5.15
C ASP A 255 -6.38 31.09 4.23
N GLY A 256 -6.26 30.11 3.31
CA GLY A 256 -5.16 29.99 2.36
C GLY A 256 -3.97 29.20 2.87
N LYS A 257 -3.95 28.78 4.14
CA LYS A 257 -2.90 27.92 4.70
C LYS A 257 -3.09 26.47 4.31
N TYR A 258 -2.11 25.65 4.65
CA TYR A 258 -2.05 24.24 4.34
C TYR A 258 -1.92 23.41 5.62
N LEU A 259 -2.53 22.22 5.61
CA LEU A 259 -2.48 21.25 6.70
C LEU A 259 -2.25 19.85 6.12
N THR A 260 -1.44 19.04 6.80
CA THR A 260 -1.18 17.63 6.45
C THR A 260 -1.84 16.73 7.50
N PRO A 261 -3.06 16.21 7.28
CA PRO A 261 -3.80 15.51 8.34
C PRO A 261 -3.26 14.11 8.64
N ILE A 262 -2.73 13.42 7.63
CA ILE A 262 -2.25 12.03 7.73
C ILE A 262 -0.84 12.00 7.17
N LEU A 263 0.15 11.94 8.07
CA LEU A 263 1.53 12.20 7.72
C LEU A 263 2.14 11.13 6.80
N SER A 264 1.78 9.85 6.98
CA SER A 264 2.24 8.76 6.10
C SER A 264 1.79 8.92 4.65
N TYR A 265 0.67 9.59 4.40
CA TYR A 265 0.18 9.83 3.05
C TYR A 265 1.06 10.82 2.28
N LEU A 266 1.70 11.76 2.98
CA LEU A 266 2.69 12.65 2.39
C LEU A 266 3.89 11.84 1.88
N LEU A 267 4.48 11.00 2.74
CA LEU A 267 5.60 10.12 2.33
C LEU A 267 5.21 9.20 1.18
N ARG A 268 4.04 8.57 1.25
CA ARG A 268 3.53 7.71 0.18
C ARG A 268 3.39 8.48 -1.13
N ARG A 269 2.85 9.70 -1.09
CA ARG A 269 2.60 10.50 -2.29
C ARG A 269 3.88 10.95 -2.96
N ILE A 270 4.88 11.40 -2.21
CA ILE A 270 6.16 11.84 -2.80
C ILE A 270 6.96 10.64 -3.32
N THR A 271 6.78 9.44 -2.77
CA THR A 271 7.49 8.23 -3.17
C THR A 271 6.73 7.43 -4.23
N HIS A 272 5.72 6.66 -3.82
CA HIS A 272 4.92 5.82 -4.68
C HIS A 272 4.05 6.63 -5.66
N GLY A 273 3.60 7.82 -5.26
CA GLY A 273 2.82 8.70 -6.14
C GLY A 273 3.55 9.12 -7.42
N LEU A 274 4.89 9.12 -7.41
CA LEU A 274 5.71 9.41 -8.59
C LEU A 274 5.40 8.44 -9.75
N TYR A 275 5.04 7.18 -9.47
CA TYR A 275 4.62 6.23 -10.51
C TYR A 275 3.44 6.80 -11.33
N TYR A 276 2.44 7.36 -10.64
CA TYR A 276 1.24 7.87 -11.28
C TYR A 276 1.47 9.18 -12.02
N ASP A 277 2.36 10.03 -11.52
CA ASP A 277 2.75 11.23 -12.24
C ASP A 277 3.47 10.85 -13.55
N LEU A 278 4.47 9.96 -13.47
CA LEU A 278 5.30 9.60 -14.63
C LEU A 278 4.55 8.79 -15.70
N ILE A 279 3.61 7.92 -15.33
CA ILE A 279 2.81 7.18 -16.30
C ILE A 279 1.85 8.09 -17.09
N GLU A 280 1.45 9.23 -16.52
CA GLU A 280 0.61 10.23 -17.20
C GLU A 280 1.42 11.06 -18.22
N LEU A 281 2.72 11.26 -18.00
CA LEU A 281 3.60 12.01 -18.92
C LEU A 281 3.91 11.24 -20.20
N ASP A 282 4.40 10.00 -20.07
CA ASP A 282 4.59 9.09 -21.21
C ASP A 282 4.35 7.65 -20.76
N ARG A 283 3.12 7.18 -20.94
CA ARG A 283 2.74 5.81 -20.60
C ARG A 283 3.64 4.76 -21.25
N GLY A 284 4.04 4.95 -22.51
CA GLY A 284 4.80 3.97 -23.26
C GLY A 284 6.26 3.92 -22.79
N GLY A 285 6.89 5.09 -22.70
CA GLY A 285 8.24 5.27 -22.17
C GLY A 285 8.37 4.81 -20.73
N PHE A 286 7.45 5.24 -19.86
CA PHE A 286 7.44 4.89 -18.45
C PHE A 286 7.27 3.39 -18.22
N ILE A 287 6.33 2.71 -18.90
CA ILE A 287 6.16 1.26 -18.74
C ILE A 287 7.45 0.49 -19.08
N ARG A 288 8.21 0.93 -20.08
CA ARG A 288 9.52 0.33 -20.40
C ARG A 288 10.56 0.65 -19.33
N LEU A 289 10.65 1.91 -18.91
CA LEU A 289 11.58 2.37 -17.88
C LEU A 289 11.39 1.59 -16.58
N VAL A 290 10.15 1.52 -16.08
CA VAL A 290 9.83 0.84 -14.82
C VAL A 290 10.01 -0.68 -14.95
N ALA A 291 9.70 -1.29 -16.10
CA ALA A 291 9.95 -2.72 -16.33
C ALA A 291 11.43 -3.07 -16.24
N ASN A 292 12.29 -2.29 -16.90
CA ASN A 292 13.73 -2.49 -16.87
C ASN A 292 14.28 -2.24 -15.47
N SER A 293 13.89 -1.13 -14.84
CA SER A 293 14.36 -0.74 -13.52
C SER A 293 13.94 -1.74 -12.45
N PHE A 294 12.71 -2.22 -12.51
CA PHE A 294 12.21 -3.22 -11.57
C PHE A 294 12.89 -4.58 -11.75
N SER A 295 13.18 -4.99 -12.99
CA SER A 295 13.96 -6.20 -13.24
C SER A 295 15.36 -6.10 -12.62
N VAL A 296 16.05 -4.96 -12.79
CA VAL A 296 17.36 -4.71 -12.17
C VAL A 296 17.26 -4.71 -10.64
N TYR A 297 16.20 -4.11 -10.09
CA TYR A 297 15.96 -4.10 -8.65
C TYR A 297 15.77 -5.51 -8.08
N VAL A 298 14.97 -6.36 -8.73
CA VAL A 298 14.86 -7.78 -8.38
C VAL A 298 16.22 -8.46 -8.44
N GLY A 299 17.02 -8.22 -9.49
CA GLY A 299 18.40 -8.71 -9.56
C GLY A 299 19.25 -8.33 -8.35
N LYS A 300 19.14 -7.08 -7.87
CA LYS A 300 19.83 -6.64 -6.65
C LYS A 300 19.34 -7.38 -5.40
N LEU A 301 18.04 -7.66 -5.27
CA LEU A 301 17.48 -8.45 -4.16
C LEU A 301 17.97 -9.91 -4.15
N LEU A 302 18.43 -10.41 -5.29
CA LEU A 302 18.99 -11.75 -5.43
C LEU A 302 20.51 -11.80 -5.24
N THR A 303 21.16 -10.66 -4.98
CA THR A 303 22.60 -10.62 -4.69
C THR A 303 22.92 -11.48 -3.47
N GLY A 304 23.89 -12.37 -3.58
CA GLY A 304 24.26 -13.32 -2.52
C GLY A 304 23.62 -14.70 -2.66
N GLN A 305 22.65 -14.88 -3.57
CA GLN A 305 22.11 -16.19 -3.91
C GLN A 305 23.03 -16.93 -4.90
N THR A 306 23.00 -18.26 -4.88
CA THR A 306 23.79 -19.11 -5.79
C THR A 306 23.18 -19.21 -7.19
N ASP A 307 24.04 -19.13 -8.21
CA ASP A 307 23.72 -19.37 -9.63
C ASP A 307 22.46 -18.64 -10.12
N VAL A 308 22.49 -17.31 -9.96
CA VAL A 308 21.44 -16.39 -10.43
C VAL A 308 21.67 -16.06 -11.91
N ARG A 309 20.64 -16.23 -12.74
CA ARG A 309 20.69 -15.92 -14.18
C ARG A 309 19.44 -15.17 -14.63
N GLN A 310 19.62 -14.13 -15.43
CA GLN A 310 18.50 -13.48 -16.10
C GLN A 310 18.16 -14.27 -17.38
N LEU A 311 16.91 -14.73 -17.50
CA LEU A 311 16.45 -15.56 -18.61
C LEU A 311 16.01 -14.75 -19.83
N SER A 312 15.57 -13.52 -19.62
CA SER A 312 15.14 -12.65 -20.70
C SER A 312 15.24 -11.17 -20.34
N ASP A 313 15.34 -10.34 -21.37
CA ASP A 313 15.26 -8.87 -21.28
C ASP A 313 13.94 -8.40 -20.65
N ARG A 314 12.90 -9.25 -20.64
CA ARG A 314 11.57 -8.94 -20.07
C ARG A 314 11.40 -9.34 -18.60
N GLY A 315 12.51 -9.52 -17.87
CA GLY A 315 12.53 -9.56 -16.41
C GLY A 315 12.14 -10.91 -15.79
N ALA A 316 12.58 -12.01 -16.39
CA ALA A 316 12.52 -13.33 -15.76
C ALA A 316 13.89 -13.70 -15.18
N TRP A 317 13.92 -14.15 -13.92
CA TRP A 317 15.14 -14.56 -13.21
C TRP A 317 15.08 -16.04 -12.85
N HIS A 318 16.21 -16.72 -12.96
CA HIS A 318 16.46 -18.06 -12.48
C HIS A 318 17.38 -17.99 -11.26
N VAL A 319 17.03 -18.72 -10.20
CA VAL A 319 17.84 -18.85 -8.99
C VAL A 319 17.90 -20.32 -8.63
N ASN A 320 19.08 -20.91 -8.57
CA ASN A 320 19.23 -22.31 -8.20
C ASN A 320 19.51 -22.45 -6.70
N GLY A 321 18.63 -23.21 -6.03
CA GLY A 321 18.86 -23.72 -4.69
C GLY A 321 19.47 -25.12 -4.73
N ALA A 322 19.60 -25.73 -3.55
CA ALA A 322 20.13 -27.08 -3.39
C ALA A 322 19.22 -28.15 -4.01
N ASP A 323 17.90 -28.04 -3.78
CA ASP A 323 16.91 -29.07 -4.15
C ASP A 323 15.83 -28.56 -5.12
N ALA A 324 15.83 -27.28 -5.45
CA ALA A 324 14.87 -26.67 -6.36
C ALA A 324 15.48 -25.50 -7.12
N THR A 325 14.84 -25.13 -8.24
CA THR A 325 15.10 -23.90 -8.97
C THR A 325 13.90 -22.96 -8.82
N LEU A 326 14.15 -21.67 -8.65
CA LEU A 326 13.13 -20.64 -8.63
C LEU A 326 13.15 -19.85 -9.94
N VAL A 327 11.99 -19.73 -10.57
CA VAL A 327 11.71 -18.82 -11.69
C VAL A 327 10.93 -17.63 -11.17
N ILE A 328 11.50 -16.42 -11.27
CA ILE A 328 10.83 -15.17 -10.86
C ILE A 328 10.42 -14.38 -12.09
N GLY A 329 9.13 -14.11 -12.25
CA GLY A 329 8.60 -13.21 -13.27
C GLY A 329 8.20 -11.86 -12.67
N CYS A 330 8.61 -10.76 -13.30
CA CYS A 330 8.27 -9.41 -12.84
C CYS A 330 7.05 -8.84 -13.57
N ILE A 331 6.12 -8.24 -12.82
CA ILE A 331 5.01 -7.44 -13.36
C ILE A 331 5.11 -5.99 -12.90
N THR A 332 4.90 -5.08 -13.86
CA THR A 332 4.95 -3.63 -13.63
C THR A 332 3.64 -2.92 -13.89
N ARG A 333 2.61 -3.66 -14.28
CA ARG A 333 1.27 -3.13 -14.48
C ARG A 333 0.44 -3.30 -13.22
N PRO A 334 0.03 -2.21 -12.58
CA PRO A 334 -0.81 -2.29 -11.40
C PRO A 334 -2.28 -2.52 -11.74
N PHE A 335 -3.02 -2.88 -10.70
CA PHE A 335 -4.46 -2.80 -10.71
C PHE A 335 -4.93 -1.34 -10.86
N GLY A 336 -5.94 -1.15 -11.69
CA GLY A 336 -6.61 0.13 -11.85
C GLY A 336 -7.37 0.52 -10.58
N ALA A 337 -7.70 1.80 -10.49
CA ALA A 337 -8.41 2.37 -9.34
C ALA A 337 -9.71 1.62 -9.01
N LEU A 338 -10.49 1.24 -10.03
CA LEU A 338 -11.76 0.50 -9.84
C LEU A 338 -11.54 -0.87 -9.20
N SER A 339 -10.59 -1.66 -9.70
CA SER A 339 -10.27 -2.98 -9.11
C SER A 339 -9.88 -2.87 -7.64
N ARG A 340 -9.14 -1.81 -7.28
CA ARG A 340 -8.70 -1.55 -5.90
C ARG A 340 -9.79 -1.00 -5.00
N SER A 341 -10.70 -0.18 -5.53
CA SER A 341 -11.74 0.48 -4.75
C SER A 341 -13.00 -0.36 -4.59
N THR A 342 -13.34 -1.19 -5.58
CA THR A 342 -14.58 -1.97 -5.58
C THR A 342 -14.37 -3.46 -5.35
N GLY A 343 -13.18 -4.00 -5.64
CA GLY A 343 -12.97 -5.45 -5.66
C GLY A 343 -13.85 -6.17 -6.67
N ASP A 344 -14.39 -5.45 -7.67
CA ASP A 344 -15.29 -6.00 -8.67
C ASP A 344 -14.56 -7.00 -9.57
N ARG A 345 -15.18 -8.17 -9.73
CA ARG A 345 -14.59 -9.29 -10.46
C ARG A 345 -14.33 -8.96 -11.93
N LYS A 346 -15.21 -8.20 -12.60
CA LYS A 346 -15.03 -7.84 -14.01
C LYS A 346 -13.86 -6.88 -14.20
N HIS A 347 -13.72 -5.89 -13.32
CA HIS A 347 -12.57 -4.99 -13.32
C HIS A 347 -11.26 -5.74 -13.02
N LEU A 348 -11.25 -6.64 -12.04
CA LEU A 348 -10.11 -7.50 -11.73
C LEU A 348 -9.72 -8.39 -12.91
N CYS A 349 -10.68 -9.09 -13.55
CA CYS A 349 -10.43 -9.88 -14.75
C CYS A 349 -9.81 -9.04 -15.87
N ALA A 350 -10.34 -7.84 -16.11
CA ALA A 350 -9.83 -6.95 -17.15
C ALA A 350 -8.39 -6.49 -16.87
N ASP A 351 -8.05 -6.21 -15.62
CA ASP A 351 -6.70 -5.78 -15.23
C ASP A 351 -5.68 -6.93 -15.29
N LEU A 352 -6.05 -8.10 -14.76
CA LEU A 352 -5.22 -9.31 -14.76
C LEU A 352 -4.92 -9.82 -16.18
N ALA A 353 -5.87 -9.64 -17.11
CA ALA A 353 -5.77 -10.09 -18.50
C ALA A 353 -4.93 -9.19 -19.41
N ARG A 354 -4.52 -8.00 -18.95
CA ARG A 354 -3.73 -7.05 -19.77
C ARG A 354 -2.41 -7.69 -20.19
N SER A 355 -1.91 -7.32 -21.38
CA SER A 355 -0.53 -7.65 -21.77
C SER A 355 0.46 -7.06 -20.75
N GLY A 356 1.41 -7.89 -20.31
CA GLY A 356 2.32 -7.57 -19.20
C GLY A 356 1.67 -7.59 -17.80
N GLY A 357 0.41 -8.04 -17.69
CA GLY A 357 -0.28 -8.28 -16.42
C GLY A 357 0.03 -9.65 -15.81
N VAL A 358 -0.66 -10.00 -14.73
CA VAL A 358 -0.44 -11.25 -13.97
C VAL A 358 -0.57 -12.48 -14.86
N ALA A 359 -1.65 -12.61 -15.63
CA ALA A 359 -1.90 -13.81 -16.43
C ALA A 359 -0.81 -14.03 -17.50
N ASP A 360 -0.38 -12.96 -18.17
CA ASP A 360 0.72 -12.99 -19.14
C ASP A 360 2.05 -13.38 -18.46
N CYS A 361 2.29 -12.89 -17.24
CA CYS A 361 3.47 -13.26 -16.48
C CYS A 361 3.46 -14.72 -16.01
N VAL A 362 2.32 -15.24 -15.56
CA VAL A 362 2.15 -16.66 -15.20
C VAL A 362 2.50 -17.56 -16.40
N LYS A 363 2.05 -17.21 -17.61
CA LYS A 363 2.40 -17.96 -18.83
C LYS A 363 3.90 -17.96 -19.09
N ARG A 364 4.56 -16.80 -19.01
CA ARG A 364 6.02 -16.71 -19.20
C ARG A 364 6.79 -17.52 -18.15
N VAL A 365 6.35 -17.49 -16.89
CA VAL A 365 6.94 -18.30 -15.81
C VAL A 365 6.76 -19.79 -16.12
N ARG A 366 5.60 -20.23 -16.59
CA ARG A 366 5.36 -21.62 -17.01
C ARG A 366 6.26 -22.06 -18.16
N GLU A 367 6.41 -21.22 -19.18
CA GLU A 367 7.29 -21.49 -20.31
C GLU A 367 8.75 -21.67 -19.83
N ALA A 368 9.20 -20.82 -18.92
CA ALA A 368 10.53 -20.94 -18.31
C ALA A 368 10.67 -22.19 -17.42
N ILE A 369 9.65 -22.55 -16.65
CA ILE A 369 9.59 -23.79 -15.86
C ILE A 369 9.71 -25.01 -16.80
N ALA A 370 8.93 -25.04 -17.87
CA ALA A 370 8.92 -26.15 -18.83
C ALA A 370 10.22 -26.29 -19.62
N ALA A 371 10.97 -25.20 -19.79
CA ALA A 371 12.28 -25.19 -20.44
C ALA A 371 13.44 -25.54 -19.50
N SER A 372 13.19 -25.68 -18.20
CA SER A 372 14.22 -26.00 -17.21
C SER A 372 14.48 -27.51 -17.13
N ASP A 373 15.75 -27.89 -17.08
CA ASP A 373 16.18 -29.28 -16.87
C ASP A 373 16.21 -29.66 -15.36
N ALA A 374 15.86 -28.74 -14.47
CA ALA A 374 15.87 -28.99 -13.04
C ALA A 374 14.74 -29.95 -12.62
N LYS A 375 15.03 -30.83 -11.65
CA LYS A 375 14.06 -31.83 -11.16
C LYS A 375 12.84 -31.21 -10.48
N ARG A 376 13.02 -30.03 -9.87
CA ARG A 376 12.00 -29.31 -9.15
C ARG A 376 12.14 -27.82 -9.47
N VAL A 377 11.05 -27.19 -9.91
CA VAL A 377 11.02 -25.76 -10.23
C VAL A 377 9.80 -25.12 -9.59
N ILE A 378 10.00 -23.96 -8.97
CA ILE A 378 8.96 -23.16 -8.31
C ILE A 378 8.84 -21.84 -9.08
N GLY A 379 7.61 -21.36 -9.26
CA GLY A 379 7.34 -20.07 -9.87
C GLY A 379 7.04 -18.99 -8.83
N LEU A 380 7.52 -17.78 -9.08
CA LEU A 380 7.14 -16.59 -8.31
C LEU A 380 6.84 -15.44 -9.27
N VAL A 381 5.64 -14.87 -9.19
CA VAL A 381 5.28 -13.65 -9.92
C VAL A 381 5.29 -12.49 -8.94
N VAL A 382 6.14 -11.49 -9.19
CA VAL A 382 6.35 -10.37 -8.28
C VAL A 382 5.84 -9.07 -8.91
N ALA A 383 4.96 -8.38 -8.19
CA ALA A 383 4.43 -7.08 -8.55
C ALA A 383 5.21 -5.94 -7.89
N VAL A 384 5.52 -4.90 -8.67
CA VAL A 384 6.13 -3.67 -8.15
C VAL A 384 5.19 -2.87 -7.26
N GLU A 385 3.89 -2.93 -7.54
CA GLU A 385 2.86 -2.28 -6.73
C GLU A 385 2.14 -3.27 -5.84
N ASP A 386 1.57 -2.76 -4.74
CA ASP A 386 0.83 -3.51 -3.76
C ASP A 386 -0.14 -4.51 -4.42
N PHE A 387 0.04 -5.79 -4.10
CA PHE A 387 -0.73 -6.91 -4.61
C PHE A 387 -1.27 -7.78 -3.47
N TYR A 388 -2.14 -7.17 -2.64
CA TYR A 388 -2.64 -7.81 -1.43
C TYR A 388 -3.54 -9.01 -1.72
N LEU A 389 -3.40 -10.06 -0.90
CA LEU A 389 -4.18 -11.30 -0.96
C LEU A 389 -4.04 -12.01 -2.31
N GLY A 390 -2.89 -11.89 -2.96
CA GLY A 390 -2.60 -12.47 -4.26
C GLY A 390 -2.69 -13.99 -4.27
N ASN A 391 -2.26 -14.64 -3.18
CA ASN A 391 -2.38 -16.09 -3.01
C ASN A 391 -3.70 -16.51 -2.34
N GLY A 392 -4.57 -15.56 -2.01
CA GLY A 392 -5.88 -15.84 -1.45
C GLY A 392 -6.81 -16.52 -2.47
N PRO A 393 -7.79 -17.30 -2.02
CA PRO A 393 -8.68 -18.07 -2.90
C PRO A 393 -9.44 -17.18 -3.89
N PHE A 394 -9.83 -15.98 -3.47
CA PHE A 394 -10.52 -15.01 -4.32
C PHE A 394 -9.67 -14.58 -5.52
N ILE A 395 -8.49 -14.00 -5.32
CA ILE A 395 -7.64 -13.54 -6.43
C ILE A 395 -7.16 -14.71 -7.30
N GLN A 396 -6.82 -15.85 -6.69
CA GLN A 396 -6.49 -17.05 -7.47
C GLN A 396 -7.64 -17.51 -8.37
N SER A 397 -8.88 -17.47 -7.89
CA SER A 397 -10.05 -17.82 -8.72
C SER A 397 -10.20 -16.90 -9.94
N VAL A 398 -9.94 -15.60 -9.78
CA VAL A 398 -10.02 -14.61 -10.87
C VAL A 398 -8.86 -14.82 -11.86
N VAL A 399 -7.65 -15.09 -11.37
CA VAL A 399 -6.51 -15.44 -12.23
C VAL A 399 -6.81 -16.71 -13.05
N ASN A 400 -7.37 -17.75 -12.43
CA ASN A 400 -7.74 -18.99 -13.11
C ASN A 400 -8.80 -18.75 -14.18
N GLU A 401 -9.83 -17.97 -13.90
CA GLU A 401 -10.84 -17.58 -14.88
C GLU A 401 -10.21 -16.87 -16.10
N VAL A 402 -9.28 -15.94 -15.87
CA VAL A 402 -8.58 -15.24 -16.96
C VAL A 402 -7.70 -16.20 -17.78
N LEU A 403 -7.03 -17.14 -17.13
CA LEU A 403 -6.22 -18.16 -17.81
C LEU A 403 -7.10 -19.09 -18.66
N GLU A 404 -8.20 -19.58 -18.11
CA GLU A 404 -9.18 -20.43 -18.81
C GLU A 404 -9.79 -19.72 -20.01
N ALA A 405 -10.19 -18.45 -19.86
CA ALA A 405 -10.70 -17.63 -20.96
C ALA A 405 -9.67 -17.43 -22.08
N GLN A 406 -8.37 -17.58 -21.77
CA GLN A 406 -7.26 -17.52 -22.72
C GLN A 406 -6.78 -18.91 -23.18
N GLY A 407 -7.55 -19.97 -22.91
CA GLY A 407 -7.26 -21.35 -23.31
C GLY A 407 -6.09 -21.98 -22.55
N GLN A 408 -5.78 -21.49 -21.35
CA GLN A 408 -4.70 -22.00 -20.49
C GLN A 408 -5.28 -22.76 -19.29
N PRO A 409 -4.54 -23.72 -18.72
CA PRO A 409 -4.94 -24.38 -17.48
C PRO A 409 -4.91 -23.40 -16.28
N PRO A 410 -5.67 -23.68 -15.20
CA PRO A 410 -5.59 -22.95 -13.93
C PRO A 410 -4.15 -22.87 -13.42
N MET A 411 -3.79 -21.79 -12.72
CA MET A 411 -2.45 -21.54 -12.17
C MET A 411 -1.97 -22.71 -11.32
N ASP A 412 -0.71 -23.12 -11.51
CA ASP A 412 -0.11 -24.24 -10.79
C ASP A 412 0.07 -23.89 -9.30
N ALA A 413 -0.09 -24.88 -8.42
CA ALA A 413 0.08 -24.68 -6.98
C ALA A 413 1.50 -24.26 -6.58
N ASP A 414 2.48 -24.58 -7.43
CA ASP A 414 3.89 -24.23 -7.25
C ASP A 414 4.24 -22.83 -7.77
N ILE A 415 3.25 -22.08 -8.31
CA ILE A 415 3.41 -20.67 -8.69
C ILE A 415 2.79 -19.80 -7.59
N GLN A 416 3.58 -18.91 -7.00
CA GLN A 416 3.14 -17.96 -5.99
C GLN A 416 3.06 -16.55 -6.60
N LEU A 417 2.11 -15.74 -6.12
CA LEU A 417 2.01 -14.31 -6.42
C LEU A 417 2.53 -13.52 -5.21
N ALA A 418 3.25 -12.42 -5.43
CA ALA A 418 3.73 -11.59 -4.33
C ALA A 418 3.82 -10.12 -4.74
N HIS A 419 3.62 -9.24 -3.77
CA HIS A 419 4.15 -7.87 -3.85
C HIS A 419 5.67 -7.89 -3.62
N VAL A 420 6.39 -6.90 -4.14
CA VAL A 420 7.83 -6.77 -3.96
C VAL A 420 8.25 -6.72 -2.48
N SER A 421 7.43 -6.17 -1.59
CA SER A 421 7.72 -6.18 -0.13
C SER A 421 7.90 -7.60 0.42
N GLY A 422 7.18 -8.57 -0.13
CA GLY A 422 7.35 -9.98 0.20
C GLY A 422 8.69 -10.56 -0.25
N LEU A 423 9.14 -10.21 -1.46
CA LEU A 423 10.47 -10.63 -1.94
C LEU A 423 11.60 -9.95 -1.17
N GLU A 424 11.44 -8.66 -0.84
CA GLU A 424 12.37 -7.91 0.02
C GLU A 424 12.52 -8.58 1.39
N ALA A 425 11.40 -8.91 2.04
CA ALA A 425 11.40 -9.59 3.33
C ALA A 425 12.02 -10.99 3.27
N LEU A 426 11.71 -11.76 2.22
CA LEU A 426 12.27 -13.09 2.03
C LEU A 426 13.79 -13.04 1.76
N SER A 427 14.25 -12.09 0.94
CA SER A 427 15.67 -11.86 0.67
C SER A 427 16.44 -11.45 1.93
N ALA A 428 15.87 -10.54 2.72
CA ALA A 428 16.44 -10.14 4.01
C ALA A 428 16.52 -11.31 4.99
N LEU A 429 15.46 -12.14 5.08
CA LEU A 429 15.45 -13.33 5.92
C LEU A 429 16.49 -14.36 5.46
N SER A 430 16.62 -14.59 4.15
CA SER A 430 17.59 -15.53 3.60
C SER A 430 19.02 -15.14 3.99
N THR A 431 19.35 -13.86 3.85
CA THR A 431 20.67 -13.32 4.20
C THR A 431 20.99 -13.43 5.69
N ARG A 432 19.97 -13.42 6.57
CA ARG A 432 20.14 -13.42 8.03
C ARG A 432 20.09 -14.79 8.68
N SER A 433 19.37 -15.73 8.07
CA SER A 433 19.17 -17.08 8.63
C SER A 433 20.11 -18.13 8.04
N ASP A 434 20.96 -17.75 7.07
CA ASP A 434 21.78 -18.65 6.25
C ASP A 434 20.96 -19.74 5.50
N VAL A 435 19.64 -19.59 5.45
CA VAL A 435 18.75 -20.42 4.62
C VAL A 435 18.58 -19.75 3.27
N GLY A 436 18.85 -20.48 2.19
CA GLY A 436 18.71 -19.93 0.84
C GLY A 436 17.27 -19.52 0.51
N LEU A 437 17.12 -18.52 -0.36
CA LEU A 437 15.82 -17.94 -0.70
C LEU A 437 14.90 -18.99 -1.35
N VAL A 438 15.48 -19.87 -2.17
CA VAL A 438 14.75 -20.93 -2.87
C VAL A 438 14.23 -21.96 -1.88
N GLU A 439 15.01 -22.31 -0.86
CA GLU A 439 14.65 -23.25 0.19
C GLU A 439 13.50 -22.70 1.06
N LEU A 440 13.56 -21.41 1.41
CA LEU A 440 12.47 -20.74 2.15
C LEU A 440 11.16 -20.77 1.34
N LEU A 441 11.22 -20.46 0.05
CA LEU A 441 10.02 -20.48 -0.80
C LEU A 441 9.50 -21.91 -1.03
N ALA A 442 10.40 -22.89 -1.21
CA ALA A 442 10.04 -24.30 -1.30
C ALA A 442 9.29 -24.77 -0.06
N ALA A 443 9.79 -24.42 1.13
CA ALA A 443 9.12 -24.73 2.40
C ALA A 443 7.72 -24.10 2.51
N LYS A 444 7.54 -22.86 1.99
CA LYS A 444 6.21 -22.22 1.92
C LYS A 444 5.24 -23.02 1.02
N VAL A 445 5.72 -23.42 -0.16
CA VAL A 445 4.90 -24.14 -1.16
C VAL A 445 4.58 -25.56 -0.69
N ASP A 446 5.49 -26.23 0.03
CA ASP A 446 5.27 -27.59 0.51
C ASP A 446 4.25 -27.67 1.66
N HIS A 447 4.11 -26.59 2.44
CA HIS A 447 3.22 -26.57 3.58
C HIS A 447 1.85 -25.97 3.24
N ALA A 448 0.80 -26.79 3.27
CA ALA A 448 -0.55 -26.37 2.85
C ALA A 448 -1.04 -25.10 3.57
N ASP A 449 -0.78 -24.99 4.88
CA ASP A 449 -1.19 -23.83 5.70
C ASP A 449 -0.49 -22.52 5.30
N TYR A 450 0.67 -22.60 4.63
CA TYR A 450 1.44 -21.42 4.25
C TYR A 450 1.18 -20.98 2.81
N ARG A 451 0.56 -21.81 1.97
CA ARG A 451 0.33 -21.49 0.55
C ARG A 451 -0.50 -20.20 0.36
N GLY A 452 -1.55 -20.03 1.16
CA GLY A 452 -2.41 -18.85 1.10
C GLY A 452 -1.85 -17.60 1.76
N LEU A 453 -0.76 -17.71 2.52
CA LEU A 453 -0.14 -16.55 3.18
C LEU A 453 0.56 -15.65 2.16
N GLU A 454 0.48 -14.34 2.37
CA GLU A 454 1.37 -13.38 1.70
C GLU A 454 2.83 -13.65 2.07
N LEU A 455 3.73 -13.33 1.15
CA LEU A 455 5.13 -13.73 1.28
C LEU A 455 5.86 -12.98 2.41
N ASP A 456 5.51 -11.72 2.64
CA ASP A 456 6.02 -10.92 3.76
C ASP A 456 5.52 -11.45 5.11
N ALA A 457 4.25 -11.83 5.22
CA ALA A 457 3.68 -12.45 6.40
C ALA A 457 4.35 -13.79 6.71
N TYR A 458 4.59 -14.60 5.68
CA TYR A 458 5.37 -15.84 5.79
C TYR A 458 6.80 -15.58 6.27
N ALA A 459 7.50 -14.59 5.69
CA ALA A 459 8.85 -14.24 6.11
C ALA A 459 8.91 -13.78 7.57
N ARG A 460 7.93 -12.98 8.03
CA ARG A 460 7.79 -12.57 9.44
C ARG A 460 7.57 -13.75 10.37
N TYR A 461 6.69 -14.68 9.98
CA TYR A 461 6.44 -15.91 10.74
C TYR A 461 7.72 -16.76 10.85
N GLN A 462 8.42 -16.96 9.73
CA GLN A 462 9.64 -17.77 9.72
C GLN A 462 10.79 -17.11 10.47
N SER A 463 10.91 -15.79 10.38
CA SER A 463 11.85 -14.99 11.15
C SER A 463 11.77 -15.30 12.65
N ALA A 464 10.55 -15.37 13.21
CA ALA A 464 10.36 -15.68 14.64
C ALA A 464 10.87 -17.09 15.02
N THR A 465 10.95 -18.00 14.05
CA THR A 465 11.35 -19.40 14.25
C THR A 465 12.84 -19.61 13.98
N LEU A 466 13.36 -19.01 12.91
CA LEU A 466 14.75 -19.15 12.46
C LEU A 466 15.72 -18.24 13.22
N CYS A 467 15.24 -17.08 13.69
CA CYS A 467 16.04 -16.09 14.40
C CYS A 467 15.45 -15.79 15.78
N PRO A 468 15.37 -16.78 16.70
CA PRO A 468 14.69 -16.60 17.99
C PRO A 468 15.41 -15.55 18.86
N GLY A 469 14.63 -14.65 19.47
CA GLY A 469 15.13 -13.63 20.41
C GLY A 469 15.51 -12.28 19.78
N GLN A 470 15.38 -12.13 18.46
CA GLN A 470 15.44 -10.85 17.78
C GLN A 470 14.22 -10.72 16.86
N ALA A 471 13.68 -9.52 16.69
CA ALA A 471 12.83 -9.22 15.54
C ALA A 471 13.78 -8.74 14.43
N PRO A 472 14.33 -9.64 13.58
CA PRO A 472 15.26 -9.21 12.55
C PRO A 472 14.58 -8.20 11.64
N SER A 473 15.31 -7.13 11.32
CA SER A 473 14.85 -6.19 10.31
C SER A 473 14.73 -6.93 8.98
N LEU A 474 13.50 -7.10 8.48
CA LEU A 474 13.21 -7.71 7.18
C LEU A 474 13.41 -6.72 6.03
N ARG A 475 14.30 -5.75 6.23
CA ARG A 475 14.73 -4.78 5.23
C ARG A 475 16.01 -5.31 4.55
N PRO A 476 16.03 -5.44 3.21
CA PRO A 476 17.20 -5.89 2.48
C PRO A 476 18.23 -4.77 2.33
N GLN A 477 19.50 -5.15 2.17
CA GLN A 477 20.64 -4.22 2.10
C GLN A 477 20.48 -3.14 1.01
N VAL A 478 19.89 -3.48 -0.13
CA VAL A 478 19.67 -2.51 -1.24
C VAL A 478 18.85 -1.29 -0.79
N LEU A 479 17.92 -1.46 0.16
CA LEU A 479 17.14 -0.37 0.72
C LEU A 479 17.94 0.48 1.70
N ASP A 480 18.88 -0.14 2.43
CA ASP A 480 19.78 0.58 3.34
C ASP A 480 20.81 1.39 2.55
N ASP A 481 21.37 0.81 1.49
CA ASP A 481 22.32 1.47 0.59
C ASP A 481 21.67 2.69 -0.10
N ALA A 482 20.43 2.54 -0.57
CA ALA A 482 19.68 3.63 -1.19
C ALA A 482 19.38 4.76 -0.19
N ALA A 483 18.92 4.42 1.01
CA ALA A 483 18.68 5.42 2.05
C ALA A 483 19.97 6.15 2.44
N ALA A 484 21.07 5.43 2.67
CA ALA A 484 22.36 6.03 3.02
C ALA A 484 22.89 6.96 1.92
N THR A 485 22.64 6.63 0.66
CA THR A 485 23.09 7.43 -0.49
C THR A 485 22.32 8.75 -0.61
N PHE A 486 21.00 8.74 -0.38
CA PHE A 486 20.12 9.86 -0.74
C PHE A 486 19.51 10.62 0.45
N LEU A 487 19.45 10.03 1.64
CA LEU A 487 18.88 10.66 2.84
C LEU A 487 19.95 11.03 3.88
N GLY A 488 21.21 10.64 3.67
CA GLY A 488 22.26 10.75 4.68
C GLY A 488 22.14 9.68 5.77
N SER A 489 23.23 9.47 6.51
CA SER A 489 23.33 8.49 7.59
C SER A 489 22.68 8.94 8.89
#